data_AF-A0A932EJ83-F1
#
_entry.id   AF-A0A932EJ83-F1
#
_cell.length_a   1.000
_cell.length_b   1.000
_cell.length_c   1.000
_cell.angle_alpha   90.00
_cell.angle_beta   90.00
_cell.angle_gamma   90.00
#
_symmetry.space_group_name_H-M   'P 1'
#
loop_
_entity.id
_entity.type
_entity.pdbx_description
1 polymer ?
#
loop_
_entity_poly.entity_id
_entity_poly.type
_entity_poly.pdbx_seq_one_letter_code
_entity_poly.pdbx_strand_id
1 'polypeptide(L)'
;MEAYKTTCADCGHVRFWSGYKTGIGKTPEQLRAMKEEMVTCVVCGSRQAVTDLDHETKVGNAFDAQAQMLVQAIAGLLRKPQLGTETSDGKNKKEG
;
A
#
# COMPACT_ATOMS: atom_id res chain seq x y z
N MET A 1 11.87 -6.50 2.16
CA MET A 1 11.55 -7.24 3.40
C MET A 1 10.78 -6.26 4.28
N GLU A 2 9.56 -6.62 4.69
CA GLU A 2 8.70 -5.78 5.55
C GLU A 2 8.58 -6.41 6.94
N ALA A 3 8.38 -5.58 7.96
CA ALA A 3 8.12 -6.04 9.33
C ALA A 3 6.61 -6.18 9.55
N TYR A 4 6.19 -7.36 9.96
CA TYR A 4 4.82 -7.73 10.26
C TYR A 4 4.64 -7.89 11.76
N LYS A 5 3.46 -7.49 12.24
CA LYS A 5 2.99 -7.76 13.61
C LYS A 5 1.74 -8.62 13.50
N THR A 6 1.76 -9.79 14.13
CA THR A 6 0.62 -10.70 14.19
C THR A 6 0.12 -10.81 15.62
N THR A 7 -1.17 -10.60 15.84
CA THR A 7 -1.82 -10.65 17.14
C THR A 7 -2.84 -11.79 17.14
N CYS A 8 -2.77 -12.68 18.14
CA CYS A 8 -3.78 -13.72 18.34
C CYS A 8 -4.97 -13.19 19.15
N ALA A 9 -6.18 -13.30 18.62
CA ALA A 9 -7.39 -12.87 19.31
C ALA A 9 -7.72 -13.72 20.57
N ASP A 10 -7.38 -15.01 20.55
CA ASP A 10 -7.80 -15.93 21.62
C ASP A 10 -6.89 -15.89 22.86
N CYS A 11 -5.57 -15.81 22.67
CA CYS A 11 -4.60 -15.83 23.79
C CYS A 11 -3.87 -14.50 23.98
N GLY A 12 -4.12 -13.50 23.13
CA GLY A 12 -3.46 -12.19 23.19
C GLY A 12 -1.98 -12.19 22.82
N HIS A 13 -1.40 -13.33 22.44
CA HIS A 13 0.00 -13.40 22.06
C HIS A 13 0.28 -12.55 20.81
N VAL A 14 1.36 -11.77 20.86
CA VAL A 14 1.83 -10.92 19.77
C VAL A 14 3.19 -11.44 19.30
N ARG A 15 3.31 -11.68 17.99
CA ARG A 15 4.60 -11.99 17.34
C ARG A 15 4.96 -10.92 16.33
N PHE A 16 6.26 -10.62 16.25
CA PHE A 16 6.83 -9.76 15.22
C PHE A 16 7.70 -10.63 14.31
N TRP A 17 7.58 -10.46 13.00
CA TRP A 17 8.36 -11.23 12.04
C TRP A 17 8.56 -10.46 10.74
N SER A 18 9.61 -10.79 10.00
CA SER A 18 9.93 -10.12 8.74
C SER A 18 9.64 -11.03 7.56
N GLY A 19 8.98 -10.50 6.53
CA GLY A 19 8.56 -11.28 5.35
C GLY A 19 8.70 -10.52 4.03
N TYR A 20 8.52 -11.24 2.93
CA TYR A 20 8.43 -10.65 1.59
C TYR A 20 6.96 -10.48 1.20
N LYS A 21 6.55 -9.22 1.04
CA LYS A 21 5.17 -8.82 0.71
C LYS A 21 4.64 -9.42 -0.58
N THR A 22 5.49 -9.53 -1.59
CA THR A 22 5.07 -9.70 -2.99
C THR A 22 5.04 -11.15 -3.45
N GLY A 23 5.49 -12.11 -2.63
CA GLY A 23 5.59 -13.50 -3.06
C GLY A 23 6.50 -13.75 -4.27
N ILE A 24 7.24 -12.74 -4.73
CA ILE A 24 8.06 -12.81 -5.95
C ILE A 24 9.12 -13.90 -5.76
N GLY A 25 9.15 -14.85 -6.69
CA GLY A 25 10.06 -15.99 -6.66
C GLY A 25 9.62 -17.15 -5.75
N LYS A 26 8.42 -17.11 -5.16
CA LYS A 26 7.87 -18.21 -4.34
C LYS A 26 6.89 -19.07 -5.13
N THR A 27 6.93 -20.38 -4.88
CA THR A 27 5.94 -21.31 -5.46
C THR A 27 4.58 -21.15 -4.78
N PRO A 28 3.47 -21.61 -5.41
CA PRO A 28 2.15 -21.60 -4.79
C PRO A 28 2.10 -22.28 -3.41
N GLU A 29 2.85 -23.37 -3.21
CA GLU A 29 2.95 -24.09 -1.93
C GLU A 29 3.58 -23.21 -0.85
N GLN A 30 4.65 -22.48 -1.21
CA GLN A 30 5.33 -21.57 -0.30
C GLN A 30 4.44 -20.38 0.08
N LEU A 31 3.66 -19.86 -0.88
CA LEU A 31 2.68 -18.80 -0.61
C LEU A 31 1.57 -19.28 0.33
N ARG A 32 1.11 -20.53 0.17
CA ARG A 32 0.12 -21.15 1.04
C ARG A 32 0.63 -21.32 2.47
N ALA A 33 1.85 -21.84 2.62
CA ALA A 33 2.50 -22.00 3.93
C ALA A 33 2.66 -20.65 4.65
N MET A 34 3.05 -19.60 3.91
CA MET A 34 3.10 -18.25 4.47
C MET A 34 1.73 -17.75 4.93
N LYS A 35 0.67 -17.96 4.14
CA LYS A 35 -0.69 -17.59 4.55
C LYS A 35 -1.11 -18.34 5.82
N GLU A 36 -0.76 -19.62 5.96
CA GLU A 36 -1.04 -20.39 7.17
C GLU A 36 -0.32 -19.85 8.40
N GLU A 37 0.96 -19.49 8.26
CA GLU A 37 1.71 -18.84 9.33
C GLU A 37 1.09 -17.50 9.73
N MET A 38 0.62 -16.70 8.76
CA MET A 38 0.01 -15.39 9.02
C MET A 38 -1.25 -15.46 9.88
N VAL A 39 -2.01 -16.54 9.77
CA VAL A 39 -3.30 -16.71 10.46
C VAL A 39 -3.23 -17.61 11.69
N THR A 40 -2.13 -18.37 11.87
CA THR A 40 -2.01 -19.35 12.96
C THR A 40 -1.15 -18.82 14.10
N CYS A 41 -1.68 -18.88 15.33
CA CYS A 41 -0.95 -18.55 16.54
C CYS A 41 0.04 -19.68 16.88
N VAL A 42 1.31 -19.34 17.03
CA VAL A 42 2.38 -20.29 17.40
C VAL A 42 2.30 -20.79 18.84
N VAL A 43 1.49 -20.14 19.69
CA VAL A 43 1.35 -20.49 21.11
C VAL A 43 0.15 -21.39 21.34
N CYS A 44 -1.05 -20.96 20.93
CA CYS A 44 -2.29 -21.70 21.20
C CYS A 44 -2.83 -22.46 19.98
N GLY A 45 -2.22 -22.34 18.81
CA GLY A 45 -2.68 -23.00 17.58
C GLY A 45 -3.94 -22.40 16.95
N SER A 46 -4.50 -21.33 17.52
CA SER A 46 -5.67 -20.64 16.96
C SER A 46 -5.41 -20.13 15.55
N ARG A 47 -6.39 -20.26 14.66
CA ARG A 47 -6.36 -19.72 13.28
C ARG A 47 -6.95 -18.31 13.15
N GLN A 48 -7.20 -17.65 14.28
CA GLN A 48 -7.75 -16.29 14.35
C GLN A 48 -6.66 -15.23 14.57
N ALA A 49 -5.40 -15.53 14.24
CA ALA A 49 -4.34 -14.54 14.33
C ALA A 49 -4.48 -13.52 13.18
N VAL A 50 -4.33 -12.24 13.49
CA VAL A 50 -4.47 -11.13 12.54
C VAL A 50 -3.13 -10.42 12.39
N THR A 51 -2.71 -10.16 11.15
CA THR A 51 -1.43 -9.49 10.86
C THR A 51 -1.68 -8.05 10.40
N ASP A 52 -1.10 -7.06 11.09
CA ASP A 52 -1.37 -5.60 11.00
C ASP A 52 -0.97 -4.92 9.66
N LEU A 53 -0.59 -5.69 8.62
CA LEU A 53 -0.28 -5.19 7.28
C LEU A 53 -0.98 -6.00 6.18
N ASP A 54 -2.04 -6.71 6.56
CA ASP A 54 -2.88 -7.36 5.56
C ASP A 54 -3.74 -6.31 4.86
N HIS A 55 -3.29 -5.91 3.67
CA HIS A 55 -3.98 -4.98 2.78
C HIS A 55 -5.36 -5.50 2.33
N GLU A 56 -5.62 -6.81 2.46
CA GLU A 56 -6.94 -7.39 2.19
C GLU A 56 -7.95 -7.10 3.32
N THR A 57 -7.47 -6.68 4.51
CA THR A 57 -8.36 -6.31 5.62
C THR A 57 -8.97 -4.92 5.43
N LYS A 58 -10.11 -4.66 6.07
CA LYS A 58 -10.74 -3.32 6.07
C LYS A 58 -9.79 -2.23 6.56
N VAL A 59 -8.95 -2.54 7.55
CA VAL A 59 -7.96 -1.60 8.12
C VAL A 59 -6.83 -1.35 7.13
N GLY A 60 -6.28 -2.41 6.52
CA GLY A 60 -5.26 -2.27 5.47
C GLY A 60 -5.73 -1.43 4.29
N ASN A 61 -6.94 -1.70 3.79
CA ASN A 61 -7.57 -0.90 2.74
C ASN A 61 -7.75 0.59 3.13
N ALA A 62 -8.10 0.87 4.38
CA ALA A 62 -8.26 2.24 4.87
C ALA A 62 -6.91 3.00 4.96
N PHE A 63 -5.83 2.29 5.31
CA PHE A 63 -4.49 2.85 5.29
C PHE A 63 -4.00 3.11 3.85
N ASP A 64 -4.26 2.20 2.91
CA ASP A 64 -3.90 2.38 1.50
C ASP A 64 -4.63 3.56 0.88
N ALA A 65 -5.91 3.74 1.17
CA ALA A 65 -6.68 4.89 0.71
C ALA A 65 -6.08 6.22 1.20
N GLN A 66 -5.65 6.28 2.47
CA GLN A 66 -4.99 7.46 3.03
C GLN A 66 -3.61 7.72 2.38
N ALA A 67 -2.83 6.67 2.15
CA ALA A 67 -1.55 6.79 1.46
C ALA A 67 -1.72 7.30 0.02
N GLN A 68 -2.73 6.81 -0.72
CA GLN A 68 -3.03 7.29 -2.06
C GLN A 68 -3.45 8.77 -2.08
N MET A 69 -4.26 9.22 -1.13
CA MET A 69 -4.64 10.64 -1.02
C MET A 69 -3.40 11.53 -0.79
N LEU A 70 -2.48 11.11 0.08
CA LEU A 70 -1.24 11.84 0.33
C LEU A 70 -0.34 11.90 -0.92
N VAL A 71 -0.21 10.79 -1.63
CA VAL A 71 0.56 10.74 -2.90
C VAL A 71 -0.03 11.68 -3.94
N GLN A 72 -1.35 11.73 -4.09
CA GLN A 72 -2.00 12.66 -5.03
C GLN A 72 -1.81 14.13 -4.62
N ALA A 73 -1.89 14.44 -3.33
CA ALA A 73 -1.65 15.81 -2.83
C ALA A 73 -0.22 16.27 -3.12
N ILE A 74 0.77 15.41 -2.87
CA ILE A 74 2.18 15.68 -3.19
C ILE A 74 2.40 15.80 -4.70
N ALA A 75 1.79 14.94 -5.51
CA ALA A 75 1.88 15.02 -6.97
C ALA A 75 1.27 16.32 -7.52
N GLY A 76 0.18 16.82 -6.91
CA GLY A 76 -0.41 18.12 -7.21
C GLY A 76 0.51 19.29 -6.87
N LEU A 77 1.22 19.22 -5.73
CA LEU A 77 2.20 20.23 -5.31
C LEU A 77 3.47 20.23 -6.18
N LEU A 78 3.88 19.07 -6.70
CA LEU A 78 5.06 18.94 -7.57
C LEU A 78 4.77 19.29 -9.04
N ARG A 79 3.50 19.33 -9.46
CA ARG A 79 3.11 19.94 -10.73
C ARG A 79 3.24 21.46 -10.61
N LYS A 80 4.38 22.01 -11.03
CA LYS A 80 4.52 23.44 -11.30
C LYS A 80 3.31 23.93 -12.11
N PRO A 81 2.68 25.07 -11.77
CA PRO A 81 1.81 25.73 -12.73
C PRO A 81 2.68 26.08 -13.94
N GLN A 82 2.27 25.64 -15.14
CA GLN A 82 2.79 26.20 -16.38
C GLN A 82 2.42 27.69 -16.38
N LEU A 83 3.37 28.53 -15.98
CA LEU A 83 3.27 29.97 -16.25
C LEU A 83 3.33 30.15 -17.77
N GLY A 84 2.22 30.65 -18.31
CA GLY A 84 2.14 31.50 -19.49
C GLY A 84 2.85 31.03 -20.76
N THR A 85 2.08 30.52 -21.71
CA THR A 85 2.34 30.85 -23.11
C THR A 85 1.25 31.84 -23.54
N GLU A 86 1.68 33.09 -23.66
CA GLU A 86 0.91 34.21 -24.15
C GLU A 86 0.18 33.86 -25.46
N THR A 87 -1.13 34.10 -25.48
CA THR A 87 -1.92 34.24 -26.69
C THR A 87 -1.43 35.49 -27.42
N SER A 88 -0.51 35.33 -28.37
CA SER A 88 -0.25 36.37 -29.36
C SER A 88 -1.33 36.30 -30.45
N ASP A 89 -2.36 37.13 -30.27
CA ASP A 89 -3.38 37.48 -31.25
C ASP A 89 -2.76 37.79 -32.62
N GLY A 90 -3.07 36.97 -33.62
CA GLY A 90 -2.71 37.18 -35.01
C GLY A 90 -3.51 38.31 -35.64
N LYS A 91 -3.10 39.57 -35.43
CA LYS A 91 -3.52 40.71 -36.25
C LYS A 91 -2.63 40.82 -37.50
N ASN A 92 -3.00 40.12 -38.56
CA ASN A 92 -2.43 40.35 -39.89
C ASN A 92 -2.98 41.67 -40.46
N LYS A 93 -2.18 42.73 -40.39
CA LYS A 93 -2.33 43.96 -41.18
C LYS A 93 -1.69 43.70 -42.55
N LYS A 94 -2.50 43.48 -43.59
CA LYS A 94 -2.04 43.58 -44.99
C LYS A 94 -2.40 44.97 -45.52
N GLU A 95 -1.40 45.83 -45.58
CA GLU A 95 -1.32 46.94 -46.53
C GLU A 95 -0.46 46.47 -47.71
N GLY A 96 -0.89 46.74 -48.94
CA GLY A 96 -0.20 46.39 -50.18
C GLY A 96 -1.15 46.02 -51.30
#